data_AF-A0A4V2US72-F1
#
_entry.id   AF-A0A4V2US72-F1
#
_cell.length_a   1.000
_cell.length_b   1.000
_cell.length_c   1.000
_cell.angle_alpha   90.00
_cell.angle_beta   90.00
_cell.angle_gamma   90.00
#
_symmetry.space_group_name_H-M   'P 1'
#
loop_
_entity.id
_entity.type
_entity.pdbx_description
1 polymer ?
#
loop_
_entity_poly.entity_id
_entity_poly.type
_entity_poly.pdbx_seq_one_letter_code
_entity_poly.pdbx_strand_id
1 'polypeptide(L)'
;MNKKEIMKKAVALAKTMIGDWVARMALALKTVWAEVKKMREKVLPTLKGTEKQVAWANDVRAKLVPIVEKAVDMFVSKLEKAEFFEKKDDAYRAKKKEEILAALDEFMNKDRADYWIHFTQTNVIHRGRIDEECLLYMFSYQFLSGRLQSAFDRMRSKLYL
;
A
#
# COMPACT_ATOMS: atom_id res chain seq x y z
N MET A 1 -3.61 9.81 11.17
CA MET A 1 -4.31 11.08 10.88
C MET A 1 -5.42 10.82 9.87
N ASN A 2 -6.65 11.28 10.14
CA ASN A 2 -7.80 11.12 9.25
C ASN A 2 -7.90 12.27 8.21
N LYS A 3 -8.74 12.12 7.16
CA LYS A 3 -8.87 13.12 6.07
C LYS A 3 -9.20 14.53 6.59
N LYS A 4 -10.01 14.64 7.65
CA LYS A 4 -10.43 15.92 8.26
C LYS A 4 -9.27 16.62 8.99
N GLU A 5 -8.44 15.87 9.69
CA GLU A 5 -7.22 16.36 10.36
C GLU A 5 -6.16 16.78 9.35
N ILE A 6 -5.98 16.02 8.26
CA ILE A 6 -5.07 16.36 7.16
C ILE A 6 -5.44 17.71 6.56
N MET A 7 -6.73 17.92 6.25
CA MET A 7 -7.18 19.20 5.69
C MET A 7 -7.02 20.35 6.69
N LYS A 8 -7.35 20.14 7.97
CA LYS A 8 -7.15 21.18 9.00
C LYS A 8 -5.67 21.59 9.12
N LYS A 9 -4.76 20.61 9.15
CA LYS A 9 -3.32 20.85 9.25
C LYS A 9 -2.77 21.52 7.99
N ALA A 10 -3.23 21.09 6.81
CA ALA A 10 -2.84 21.69 5.54
C ALA A 10 -3.33 23.14 5.41
N VAL A 11 -4.57 23.45 5.82
CA VAL A 11 -5.09 24.82 5.84
C VAL A 11 -4.30 25.71 6.81
N ALA A 12 -3.96 25.21 7.99
CA ALA A 12 -3.14 25.94 8.95
C ALA A 12 -1.75 26.25 8.39
N LEU A 13 -1.13 25.27 7.72
CA LEU A 13 0.17 25.44 7.06
C LEU A 13 0.11 26.39 5.85
N ALA A 14 -0.94 26.33 5.04
CA ALA A 14 -1.10 27.24 3.90
C ALA A 14 -1.23 28.71 4.34
N LYS A 15 -1.78 28.98 5.53
CA LYS A 15 -1.90 30.33 6.10
C LYS A 15 -0.57 30.95 6.51
N THR A 16 0.47 30.15 6.77
CA THR A 16 1.80 30.67 7.12
C THR A 16 2.69 30.92 5.89
N MET A 17 2.25 30.46 4.72
CA MET A 17 2.97 30.63 3.45
C MET A 17 2.56 31.94 2.76
N ILE A 18 3.48 32.53 2.00
CA ILE A 18 3.26 33.73 1.20
C ILE A 18 2.98 33.33 -0.27
N GLY A 19 2.02 33.99 -0.92
CA GLY A 19 1.70 33.80 -2.33
C GLY A 19 0.23 33.47 -2.61
N ASP A 20 -0.05 32.99 -3.83
CA ASP A 20 -1.40 32.58 -4.24
C ASP A 20 -1.95 31.48 -3.33
N TRP A 21 -3.21 31.64 -2.92
CA TRP A 21 -3.92 30.71 -2.06
C TRP A 21 -3.97 29.29 -2.63
N VAL A 22 -4.24 29.15 -3.94
CA VAL A 22 -4.36 27.83 -4.57
C VAL A 22 -3.02 27.09 -4.55
N ALA A 23 -1.94 27.78 -4.95
CA ALA A 23 -0.60 27.23 -4.91
C ALA A 23 -0.15 26.83 -3.50
N ARG A 24 -0.42 27.68 -2.49
CA ARG A 24 -0.10 27.40 -1.09
C ARG A 24 -0.86 26.20 -0.54
N MET A 25 -2.14 26.10 -0.84
CA MET A 25 -2.96 24.98 -0.37
C MET A 25 -2.50 23.66 -0.97
N ALA A 26 -2.17 23.64 -2.26
CA ALA A 26 -1.61 22.46 -2.92
C ALA A 26 -0.26 22.03 -2.31
N LEU A 27 0.63 22.98 -2.06
CA LEU A 27 1.94 22.71 -1.46
C LEU A 27 1.79 22.23 0.00
N ALA A 28 0.95 22.89 0.79
CA ALA A 28 0.70 22.51 2.17
C ALA A 28 0.07 21.12 2.29
N LEU A 29 -0.87 20.78 1.40
CA LEU A 29 -1.43 19.43 1.28
C LEU A 29 -0.34 18.41 0.98
N LYS A 30 0.53 18.68 0.01
CA LYS A 30 1.63 17.78 -0.35
C LYS A 30 2.58 17.55 0.83
N THR A 31 2.91 18.60 1.58
CA THR A 31 3.78 18.53 2.76
C THR A 31 3.15 17.72 3.90
N VAL A 32 1.88 17.99 4.22
CA VAL A 32 1.16 17.23 5.26
C VAL A 32 0.98 15.77 4.85
N TRP A 33 0.72 15.50 3.57
CA TRP A 33 0.67 14.13 3.05
C TRP A 33 2.03 13.43 3.11
N ALA A 34 3.12 14.13 2.81
CA ALA A 34 4.47 13.58 2.97
C ALA A 34 4.80 13.30 4.44
N GLU A 35 4.36 14.15 5.36
CA GLU A 35 4.51 13.94 6.80
C GLU A 35 3.66 12.77 7.29
N VAL A 36 2.41 12.63 6.82
CA VAL A 36 1.59 11.44 7.08
C VAL A 36 2.23 10.20 6.47
N LYS A 37 2.86 10.31 5.29
CA LYS A 37 3.59 9.22 4.65
C LYS A 37 4.85 8.84 5.46
N LYS A 38 5.56 9.80 6.04
CA LYS A 38 6.70 9.58 6.96
C LYS A 38 6.28 9.04 8.33
N MET A 39 5.17 9.52 8.92
CA MET A 39 4.57 8.93 10.12
C MET A 39 3.93 7.56 9.84
N ARG A 40 3.67 7.26 8.55
CA ARG A 40 3.40 5.94 8.01
C ARG A 40 4.69 5.18 7.64
N GLU A 41 5.86 5.54 8.20
CA GLU A 41 6.77 4.50 8.71
C GLU A 41 5.97 3.73 9.77
N LYS A 42 5.08 2.88 9.25
CA LYS A 42 4.04 2.19 9.96
C LYS A 42 4.77 1.30 10.95
N VAL A 43 4.49 1.50 12.23
CA VAL A 43 4.75 0.46 13.22
C VAL A 43 3.96 -0.75 12.75
N LEU A 44 4.62 -1.64 12.03
CA LEU A 44 4.01 -2.89 11.58
C LEU A 44 3.52 -3.62 12.83
N PRO A 45 2.33 -4.24 12.77
CA PRO A 45 1.80 -4.92 13.94
C PRO A 45 2.78 -6.00 14.39
N THR A 46 2.94 -6.13 15.71
CA THR A 46 3.68 -7.23 16.33
C THR A 46 3.10 -8.55 15.83
N LEU A 47 3.97 -9.44 15.39
CA LEU A 47 3.55 -10.69 14.78
C LEU A 47 3.12 -11.72 15.82
N LYS A 48 2.05 -12.43 15.50
CA LYS A 48 1.54 -13.61 16.20
C LYS A 48 2.02 -14.88 15.50
N GLY A 49 2.64 -15.79 16.24
CA GLY A 49 3.17 -17.06 15.74
C GLY A 49 4.20 -17.64 16.70
N THR A 50 4.83 -18.75 16.31
CA THR A 50 6.01 -19.26 17.05
C THR A 50 7.20 -18.31 16.89
N GLU A 51 8.15 -18.32 17.83
CA GLU A 51 9.34 -17.46 17.76
C GLU A 51 10.09 -17.60 16.42
N LYS A 52 10.24 -18.85 15.93
CA LYS A 52 10.86 -19.13 14.62
C LYS A 52 10.06 -18.53 13.46
N GLN A 53 8.74 -18.64 13.48
CA GLN A 53 7.88 -18.05 12.45
C GLN A 53 7.94 -16.53 12.49
N VAL A 54 7.91 -15.92 13.67
CA VAL A 54 7.97 -14.47 13.84
C VAL A 54 9.29 -13.92 13.33
N ALA A 55 10.43 -14.55 13.68
CA ALA A 55 11.74 -14.15 13.18
C ALA A 55 11.80 -14.18 11.65
N TRP A 56 11.40 -15.31 11.05
CA TRP A 56 11.39 -15.45 9.60
C TRP A 56 10.43 -14.48 8.91
N ALA A 57 9.22 -14.30 9.44
CA ALA A 57 8.25 -13.38 8.88
C ALA A 57 8.72 -11.92 8.97
N ASN A 58 9.50 -11.54 9.99
CA ASN A 58 10.14 -10.23 10.06
C ASN A 58 11.24 -10.06 8.99
N ASP A 59 12.07 -11.08 8.76
CA ASP A 59 13.05 -11.07 7.67
C ASP A 59 12.38 -10.93 6.29
N VAL A 60 11.23 -11.59 6.13
CA VAL A 60 10.39 -11.47 4.94
C VAL A 60 9.84 -10.05 4.81
N ARG A 61 9.23 -9.49 5.87
CA ARG A 61 8.69 -8.13 5.88
C ARG A 61 9.75 -7.11 5.48
N ALA A 62 10.95 -7.20 6.05
CA ALA A 62 12.05 -6.28 5.77
C ALA A 62 12.43 -6.21 4.28
N LYS A 63 12.31 -7.34 3.55
CA LYS A 63 12.61 -7.41 2.11
C LYS A 63 11.40 -7.06 1.24
N LEU A 64 10.22 -7.51 1.64
CA LEU A 64 9.01 -7.41 0.83
C LEU A 64 8.37 -6.02 0.88
N VAL A 65 8.30 -5.41 2.06
CA VAL A 65 7.62 -4.13 2.27
C VAL A 65 8.13 -3.03 1.33
N PRO A 66 9.45 -2.79 1.19
CA PRO A 66 9.95 -1.74 0.30
C PRO A 66 9.54 -1.95 -1.17
N ILE A 67 9.49 -3.20 -1.61
CA ILE A 67 9.13 -3.56 -2.99
C ILE A 67 7.65 -3.28 -3.24
N VAL A 68 6.79 -3.68 -2.29
CA VAL A 68 5.36 -3.43 -2.35
C VAL A 68 5.04 -1.93 -2.32
N GLU A 69 5.72 -1.17 -1.47
CA GLU A 69 5.54 0.28 -1.39
C GLU A 69 5.96 0.97 -2.69
N LYS A 70 7.13 0.62 -3.25
CA LYS A 70 7.61 1.10 -4.55
C LYS A 70 6.62 0.78 -5.67
N ALA A 71 6.08 -0.43 -5.70
CA ALA A 71 5.07 -0.85 -6.65
C ALA A 71 3.80 0.02 -6.55
N VAL A 72 3.26 0.18 -5.34
CA VAL A 72 2.06 0.99 -5.12
C VAL A 72 2.28 2.45 -5.53
N ASP A 73 3.41 3.05 -5.17
CA ASP A 73 3.76 4.41 -5.58
C ASP A 73 3.80 4.56 -7.11
N MET A 74 4.37 3.57 -7.81
CA MET A 74 4.36 3.56 -9.27
C MET A 74 2.94 3.49 -9.84
N PHE A 75 2.07 2.60 -9.34
CA PHE A 75 0.68 2.49 -9.81
C PHE A 75 -0.11 3.77 -9.56
N VAL A 76 0.02 4.36 -8.38
CA VAL A 76 -0.63 5.62 -8.03
C VAL A 76 -0.17 6.74 -8.96
N SER A 77 1.14 6.84 -9.23
CA SER A 77 1.66 7.86 -10.15
C SER A 77 1.12 7.68 -11.57
N LYS A 78 1.05 6.46 -12.08
CA LYS A 78 0.47 6.17 -13.41
C LYS A 78 -1.02 6.49 -13.50
N LEU A 79 -1.78 6.24 -12.43
CA LEU A 79 -3.19 6.64 -12.34
C LEU A 79 -3.35 8.17 -12.36
N GLU A 80 -2.49 8.89 -11.64
CA GLU A 80 -2.52 10.36 -11.60
C GLU A 80 -2.18 11.00 -12.95
N LYS A 81 -1.29 10.36 -13.73
CA LYS A 81 -0.93 10.81 -15.08
C LYS A 81 -1.90 10.32 -16.16
N ALA A 82 -2.98 9.63 -15.77
CA ALA A 82 -3.93 8.98 -16.66
C ALA A 82 -3.32 7.93 -17.61
N GLU A 83 -2.09 7.47 -17.38
CA GLU A 83 -1.44 6.38 -18.16
C GLU A 83 -2.16 5.03 -17.98
N PHE A 84 -2.94 4.89 -16.89
CA PHE A 84 -3.85 3.77 -16.69
C PHE A 84 -5.30 4.21 -16.80
N PHE A 85 -6.11 3.33 -17.40
CA PHE A 85 -7.53 3.58 -17.65
C PHE A 85 -7.77 4.90 -18.41
N GLU A 86 -6.96 5.17 -19.44
CA GLU A 86 -7.07 6.36 -20.29
C GLU A 86 -8.50 6.63 -20.76
N LYS A 87 -9.25 5.56 -21.09
CA LYS A 87 -10.64 5.62 -21.56
C LYS A 87 -11.69 5.85 -20.46
N LYS A 88 -11.28 5.99 -19.19
CA LYS A 88 -12.17 6.24 -18.04
C LYS A 88 -12.07 7.69 -17.58
N ASP A 89 -12.98 8.12 -16.72
CA ASP A 89 -12.96 9.45 -16.14
C ASP A 89 -12.02 9.55 -14.92
N ASP A 90 -11.76 10.78 -14.47
CA ASP A 90 -10.92 11.05 -13.31
C ASP A 90 -11.52 10.48 -12.02
N ALA A 91 -12.85 10.46 -11.91
CA ALA A 91 -13.55 9.90 -10.75
C ALA A 91 -13.26 8.39 -10.62
N TYR A 92 -13.28 7.64 -11.72
CA TYR A 92 -12.91 6.23 -11.73
C TYR A 92 -11.45 6.02 -11.32
N ARG A 93 -10.51 6.79 -11.88
CA ARG A 93 -9.08 6.70 -11.52
C ARG A 93 -8.83 7.06 -10.06
N ALA A 94 -9.50 8.09 -9.54
CA ALA A 94 -9.45 8.47 -8.14
C ALA A 94 -9.98 7.35 -7.23
N LYS A 95 -11.11 6.72 -7.58
CA LYS A 95 -11.63 5.56 -6.86
C LYS A 95 -10.63 4.39 -6.86
N LYS A 96 -10.01 4.09 -8.01
CA LYS A 96 -8.99 3.04 -8.11
C LYS A 96 -7.76 3.33 -7.27
N LYS A 97 -7.31 4.58 -7.22
CA LYS A 97 -6.23 5.02 -6.33
C LYS A 97 -6.60 4.78 -4.86
N GLU A 98 -7.81 5.13 -4.44
CA GLU A 98 -8.29 4.88 -3.07
C GLU A 98 -8.32 3.38 -2.73
N GLU A 99 -8.83 2.55 -3.65
CA GLU A 99 -8.85 1.08 -3.50
C GLU A 99 -7.43 0.50 -3.34
N ILE A 100 -6.47 0.97 -4.14
CA ILE A 100 -5.06 0.53 -4.05
C ILE A 100 -4.45 0.90 -2.70
N LEU A 101 -4.66 2.13 -2.24
CA LEU A 101 -4.13 2.58 -0.95
C LEU A 101 -4.79 1.86 0.23
N ALA A 102 -6.08 1.55 0.14
CA ALA A 102 -6.81 0.80 1.16
C ALA A 102 -6.30 -0.64 1.28
N ALA A 103 -6.08 -1.32 0.16
CA ALA A 103 -5.60 -2.69 0.21
C ALA A 103 -4.10 -2.80 0.57
N LEU A 104 -3.27 -1.77 0.28
CA LEU A 104 -1.94 -1.67 0.87
C LEU A 104 -2.04 -1.57 2.39
N ASP A 105 -2.99 -0.76 2.90
CA ASP A 105 -3.23 -0.64 4.32
C ASP A 105 -3.62 -1.96 4.96
N GLU A 106 -4.56 -2.69 4.35
CA GLU A 106 -4.99 -4.02 4.80
C GLU A 106 -3.83 -5.02 4.84
N PHE A 107 -3.01 -5.05 3.77
CA PHE A 107 -1.85 -5.92 3.68
C PHE A 107 -0.83 -5.64 4.80
N MET A 108 -0.51 -4.38 5.04
CA MET A 108 0.46 -3.97 6.06
C MET A 108 -0.01 -4.23 7.49
N ASN A 109 -1.33 -4.29 7.71
CA ASN A 109 -1.94 -4.55 9.01
C ASN A 109 -2.11 -6.05 9.34
N LYS A 110 -1.61 -6.97 8.51
CA LYS A 110 -1.65 -8.40 8.81
C LYS A 110 -0.66 -8.74 9.93
N ASP A 111 -1.18 -9.26 11.04
CA ASP A 111 -0.46 -9.50 12.28
C ASP A 111 -0.02 -10.96 12.47
N ARG A 112 -0.39 -11.90 11.59
CA ARG A 112 0.04 -13.29 11.70
C ARG A 112 1.31 -13.57 10.91
N ALA A 113 2.28 -14.26 11.51
CA ALA A 113 3.56 -14.56 10.87
C ALA A 113 3.44 -15.51 9.65
N ASP A 114 2.55 -16.50 9.74
CA ASP A 114 2.31 -17.48 8.67
C ASP A 114 1.81 -16.84 7.37
N TYR A 115 1.03 -15.75 7.49
CA TYR A 115 0.58 -14.98 6.34
C TYR A 115 1.76 -14.47 5.49
N TRP A 116 2.75 -13.83 6.14
CA TRP A 116 3.91 -13.25 5.46
C TRP A 116 4.80 -14.33 4.83
N ILE A 117 4.99 -15.43 5.55
CA ILE A 117 5.75 -16.59 5.08
C ILE A 117 5.06 -17.21 3.85
N HIS A 118 3.77 -17.53 3.96
CA HIS A 118 3.03 -18.17 2.88
C HIS A 118 2.93 -17.27 1.64
N PHE A 119 2.65 -15.97 1.84
CA PHE A 119 2.59 -15.00 0.75
C PHE A 119 3.87 -14.99 -0.08
N THR A 120 5.03 -15.07 0.57
CA THR A 120 6.32 -15.07 -0.13
C THR A 120 6.66 -16.42 -0.77
N GLN A 121 6.36 -17.54 -0.10
CA GLN A 121 6.58 -18.88 -0.65
C GLN A 121 5.75 -19.16 -1.90
N THR A 122 4.52 -18.67 -1.94
CA THR A 122 3.61 -18.97 -3.06
C THR A 122 3.78 -18.05 -4.26
N ASN A 123 4.30 -16.83 -4.08
CA ASN A 123 4.18 -15.81 -5.12
C ASN A 123 5.45 -15.01 -5.43
N VAL A 124 6.49 -15.11 -4.59
CA VAL A 124 7.54 -14.09 -4.60
C VAL A 124 8.95 -14.69 -4.66
N ILE A 125 9.19 -15.83 -4.04
CA ILE A 125 10.53 -16.44 -3.98
C ILE A 125 10.60 -17.64 -4.94
N HIS A 126 10.91 -17.37 -6.20
CA HIS A 126 11.38 -18.43 -7.10
C HIS A 126 12.92 -18.44 -7.03
N ARG A 127 13.51 -19.50 -6.46
CA ARG A 127 14.97 -19.70 -6.39
C ARG A 127 15.76 -18.61 -5.63
N GLY A 128 15.22 -18.11 -4.51
CA GLY A 128 15.95 -17.20 -3.63
C GLY A 128 16.04 -15.74 -4.10
N ARG A 129 15.34 -15.39 -5.18
CA ARG A 129 15.21 -14.01 -5.67
C ARG A 129 13.74 -13.59 -5.61
N ILE A 130 13.52 -12.36 -5.14
CA ILE A 130 12.23 -11.70 -5.24
C ILE A 130 12.14 -11.11 -6.65
N ASP A 131 11.26 -11.65 -7.49
CA ASP A 131 11.00 -11.12 -8.82
C ASP A 131 10.02 -9.92 -8.69
N GLU A 132 10.57 -8.71 -8.87
CA GLU A 132 9.80 -7.46 -8.80
C GLU A 132 8.65 -7.43 -9.82
N GLU A 133 8.83 -8.01 -11.02
CA GLU A 133 7.80 -8.04 -12.06
C GLU A 133 6.66 -9.00 -11.71
N CYS A 134 6.98 -10.18 -11.16
CA CYS A 134 5.96 -11.11 -10.66
C CYS A 134 5.16 -10.53 -9.50
N LEU A 135 5.82 -9.83 -8.57
CA LEU A 135 5.16 -9.09 -7.48
C LEU A 135 4.26 -7.98 -8.01
N LEU A 136 4.74 -7.21 -8.99
CA LEU A 136 3.97 -6.16 -9.66
C LEU A 136 2.75 -6.73 -10.37
N TYR A 137 2.90 -7.82 -11.11
CA TYR A 137 1.80 -8.52 -11.80
C TYR A 137 0.78 -9.09 -10.82
N MET A 138 1.23 -9.68 -9.72
CA MET A 138 0.39 -10.18 -8.64
C MET A 138 -0.40 -9.08 -7.93
N PHE A 139 0.29 -8.02 -7.50
CA PHE A 139 -0.34 -6.88 -6.83
C PHE A 139 -1.34 -6.21 -7.77
N SER A 140 -0.96 -5.94 -9.02
CA SER A 140 -1.88 -5.38 -10.01
C SER A 140 -3.05 -6.29 -10.33
N TYR A 141 -2.85 -7.61 -10.51
CA TYR A 141 -3.93 -8.54 -10.81
C TYR A 141 -4.88 -8.72 -9.62
N GLN A 142 -4.38 -8.89 -8.40
CA GLN A 142 -5.20 -9.08 -7.21
C GLN A 142 -5.91 -7.79 -6.75
N PHE A 143 -5.27 -6.62 -6.90
CA PHE A 143 -5.85 -5.33 -6.54
C PHE A 143 -6.77 -4.76 -7.62
N LEU A 144 -6.37 -4.75 -8.90
CA LEU A 144 -7.16 -4.13 -9.98
C LEU A 144 -8.42 -4.93 -10.32
N SER A 145 -8.45 -6.24 -10.07
CA SER A 145 -9.62 -7.09 -10.30
C SER A 145 -10.65 -7.08 -9.16
N GLY A 146 -10.41 -6.34 -8.06
CA GLY A 146 -11.32 -6.29 -6.91
C GLY A 146 -11.53 -7.66 -6.22
N ARG A 147 -10.58 -8.59 -6.41
CA ARG A 147 -10.68 -9.99 -6.00
C ARG A 147 -9.81 -10.33 -4.79
N LEU A 148 -9.35 -9.34 -4.01
CA LEU A 148 -8.61 -9.57 -2.76
C LEU A 148 -9.33 -10.62 -1.89
N GLN A 149 -10.63 -10.45 -1.66
CA GLN A 149 -11.43 -11.40 -0.90
C GLN A 149 -11.31 -12.84 -1.45
N SER A 150 -11.50 -13.04 -2.75
CA SER A 150 -11.49 -14.39 -3.36
C SER A 150 -10.13 -15.08 -3.41
N ALA A 151 -9.03 -14.32 -3.47
CA ALA A 151 -7.69 -14.91 -3.45
C ALA A 151 -7.32 -15.33 -2.02
N PHE A 152 -7.66 -14.51 -1.02
CA PHE A 152 -7.43 -14.80 0.39
C PHE A 152 -8.41 -15.83 0.98
N ASP A 153 -9.67 -15.86 0.54
CA ASP A 153 -10.65 -16.88 0.91
C ASP A 153 -10.26 -18.27 0.39
N ARG A 154 -9.67 -18.34 -0.82
CA ARG A 154 -9.05 -19.57 -1.36
C ARG A 154 -7.80 -20.00 -0.59
N MET A 155 -7.05 -19.05 -0.01
CA MET A 155 -5.92 -19.38 0.88
C MET A 155 -6.41 -19.90 2.24
N ARG A 156 -7.53 -19.38 2.77
CA ARG A 156 -8.12 -19.82 4.04
C ARG A 156 -8.71 -21.22 3.97
N SER A 157 -9.32 -21.61 2.83
CA SER A 157 -9.94 -22.93 2.69
C SER A 157 -8.96 -24.10 2.55
N LYS A 158 -7.68 -23.82 2.23
CA LYS A 158 -6.62 -24.85 2.10
C LYS A 158 -5.78 -25.05 3.37
N LEU A 159 -6.02 -24.26 4.42
CA LEU A 159 -5.33 -24.37 5.71
C LEU A 159 -6.18 -25.09 6.78
N TYR A 160 -7.41 -25.49 6.45
CA TYR A 160 -8.35 -26.21 7.32
C TYR A 160 -8.88 -27.53 6.71
N LEU A 161 -8.20 -28.05 5.69
CA LEU A 161 -8.36 -29.40 5.14
C LEU A 161 -6.98 -30.05 5.05
#